data_AF-A0A0D3E0Q3-F1
#
_entry.id   AF-A0A0D3E0Q3-F1
#
_cell.length_a   1.000
_cell.length_b   1.000
_cell.length_c   1.000
_cell.angle_alpha   90.00
_cell.angle_beta   90.00
_cell.angle_gamma   90.00
#
_symmetry.space_group_name_H-M   'P 1'
#
loop_
_entity.id
_entity.type
_entity.pdbx_description
1 polymer ?
#
loop_
_entity_poly.entity_id
_entity_poly.type
_entity_poly.pdbx_seq_one_letter_code
_entity_poly.pdbx_strand_id
1 'polypeptide(L)'
;MMNSKEWEGACVVDDVLYYHDLSENVLRAYDPKQRCWSVVNGLQDFLVAETAGSFRSRTVNYGAKRLALFFSKKHDGNDTIFCAEIALERRQGGEIRGKLDSCDGVIEDVGPFHLVKFVSVTV
;
A
#
# COMPACT_ATOMS: atom_id res chain seq x y z
N MET A 1 13.24 17.71 -2.51
CA MET A 1 11.98 18.44 -2.77
C MET A 1 10.85 17.43 -2.75
N MET A 2 9.82 17.67 -1.93
CA MET A 2 8.60 16.86 -1.90
C MET A 2 7.89 17.14 -3.24
N ASN A 3 7.95 16.17 -4.15
CA ASN A 3 7.38 16.31 -5.49
C ASN A 3 5.87 16.60 -5.33
N SER A 4 5.32 17.51 -6.14
CA SER A 4 3.93 18.01 -6.04
C SER A 4 2.85 16.99 -6.41
N LYS A 5 3.17 15.69 -6.40
CA LYS A 5 2.14 14.67 -6.54
C LYS A 5 1.32 14.69 -5.26
N GLU A 6 0.01 14.95 -5.38
CA GLU A 6 -0.92 14.57 -4.33
C GLU A 6 -0.75 13.05 -4.15
N TRP A 7 -0.14 12.64 -3.03
CA TRP A 7 0.08 11.23 -2.71
C TRP A 7 -1.24 10.64 -2.24
N GLU A 8 -2.21 10.60 -3.15
CA GLU A 8 -3.56 10.15 -2.87
C GLU A 8 -3.52 8.70 -2.37
N GLY A 9 -4.12 8.46 -1.21
CA GLY A 9 -4.09 7.15 -0.57
C GLY A 9 -2.74 6.75 0.04
N ALA A 10 -1.88 7.71 0.39
CA ALA A 10 -0.72 7.46 1.24
C ALA A 10 -1.08 7.41 2.74
N CYS A 11 -0.24 6.75 3.54
CA CYS A 11 -0.35 6.75 5.00
C CYS A 11 1.04 6.85 5.64
N VAL A 12 1.08 7.27 6.91
CA VAL A 12 2.32 7.34 7.68
C VAL A 12 2.35 6.18 8.68
N VAL A 13 3.45 5.42 8.67
CA VAL A 13 3.76 4.37 9.66
C VAL A 13 5.14 4.64 10.23
N ASP A 14 5.24 4.73 11.56
CA ASP A 14 6.49 4.99 12.29
C ASP A 14 7.32 6.17 11.70
N ASP A 15 6.67 7.31 11.44
CA ASP A 15 7.26 8.53 10.84
C ASP A 15 7.73 8.44 9.37
N VAL A 16 7.40 7.36 8.64
CA VAL A 16 7.68 7.25 7.20
C VAL A 16 6.37 7.27 6.42
N LEU A 17 6.33 8.06 5.35
CA LEU A 17 5.19 8.12 4.45
C LEU A 17 5.30 7.00 3.42
N TYR A 18 4.25 6.17 3.32
CA TYR A 18 4.16 5.08 2.36
C TYR A 18 3.04 5.33 1.37
N TYR A 19 3.32 5.14 0.08
CA TYR A 19 2.31 5.19 -0.97
C TYR A 19 2.58 4.10 -2.01
N HIS A 20 1.52 3.60 -2.63
CA HIS A 20 1.63 2.62 -3.70
C HIS A 20 1.72 3.31 -5.07
N ASP A 21 2.84 3.11 -5.76
CA ASP A 21 3.08 3.63 -7.10
C ASP A 21 2.55 2.64 -8.13
N LEU A 22 1.30 2.84 -8.54
CA LEU A 22 0.63 2.01 -9.54
C LEU A 22 1.33 1.98 -10.91
N SER A 23 2.10 3.03 -11.25
CA SER A 23 2.81 3.08 -12.54
C SER A 23 4.00 2.13 -12.59
N GLU A 24 4.68 1.98 -11.46
CA GLU A 24 5.86 1.12 -11.33
C GLU A 24 5.55 -0.20 -10.60
N ASN A 25 4.32 -0.37 -10.10
CA ASN A 25 3.89 -1.48 -9.24
C ASN A 25 4.83 -1.68 -8.04
N VAL A 26 5.21 -0.60 -7.36
CA VAL A 26 6.08 -0.64 -6.18
C VAL A 26 5.47 0.12 -5.01
N LEU A 27 5.73 -0.36 -3.80
CA LEU A 27 5.47 0.40 -2.58
C LEU A 27 6.64 1.33 -2.33
N ARG A 28 6.39 2.64 -2.33
CA ARG A 28 7.41 3.66 -2.03
C ARG A 28 7.33 4.11 -0.58
N ALA A 29 8.49 4.49 -0.07
CA ALA A 29 8.65 5.04 1.26
C ALA A 29 9.41 6.36 1.18
N TYR A 30 8.94 7.39 1.87
CA TYR A 30 9.67 8.63 2.10
C TYR A 30 10.07 8.73 3.56
N ASP A 31 11.37 8.75 3.82
CA ASP A 31 11.92 8.97 5.14
C ASP A 31 12.24 10.46 5.33
N PRO A 32 11.48 11.21 6.15
CA PRO A 32 11.73 12.63 6.39
C PRO A 32 13.07 12.91 7.06
N LYS A 33 13.64 11.95 7.81
CA LYS A 33 14.94 12.09 8.48
C LYS A 33 16.08 12.02 7.47
N GLN A 34 15.96 11.13 6.49
CA GLN A 34 16.94 11.00 5.39
C GLN A 34 16.63 11.93 4.21
N ARG A 35 15.41 12.48 4.16
CA ARG A 35 14.89 13.34 3.08
C ARG A 35 14.93 12.67 1.71
N CYS A 36 14.85 11.35 1.66
CA CYS A 36 14.96 10.55 0.44
C CYS A 36 13.76 9.64 0.24
N TRP A 37 13.50 9.30 -1.02
CA TRP A 37 12.56 8.27 -1.42
C TRP A 37 13.30 6.95 -1.60
N SER A 38 12.67 5.85 -1.20
CA SER A 38 13.14 4.49 -1.44
C SER A 38 11.99 3.58 -1.84
N VAL A 39 12.33 2.41 -2.40
CA VAL A 39 11.39 1.32 -2.66
C VAL A 39 11.43 0.37 -1.47
N VAL A 40 10.26 -0.10 -1.06
CA VAL A 40 10.14 -1.16 -0.05
C VAL A 40 10.47 -2.50 -0.69
N ASN A 41 11.57 -3.11 -0.27
CA ASN A 41 12.05 -4.38 -0.83
C ASN A 41 11.24 -5.59 -0.34
N GLY A 42 11.15 -6.66 -1.13
CA GLY A 42 10.51 -7.92 -0.74
C GLY A 42 9.03 -8.06 -1.15
N LEU A 43 8.50 -7.08 -1.90
CA LEU A 43 7.11 -7.05 -2.36
C LEU A 43 6.97 -7.01 -3.88
N GLN A 44 8.08 -6.97 -4.64
CA GLN A 44 8.07 -6.73 -6.08
C GLN A 44 7.20 -7.74 -6.84
N ASP A 45 7.44 -9.03 -6.62
CA ASP A 45 6.72 -10.09 -7.33
C ASP A 45 5.21 -10.07 -7.01
N PHE A 46 4.86 -9.82 -5.75
CA PHE A 46 3.47 -9.69 -5.30
C PHE A 46 2.77 -8.50 -5.95
N LEU A 47 3.37 -7.31 -5.93
CA LEU A 47 2.75 -6.11 -6.47
C LEU A 47 2.59 -6.22 -8.00
N VAL A 48 3.59 -6.75 -8.70
CA VAL A 48 3.48 -6.98 -10.15
C VAL A 48 2.38 -7.99 -10.47
N ALA A 49 2.24 -9.06 -9.69
CA ALA A 49 1.22 -10.08 -9.95
C ALA A 49 -0.21 -9.63 -9.59
N GLU A 50 -0.37 -8.93 -8.47
CA GLU A 50 -1.70 -8.67 -7.90
C GLU A 50 -2.24 -7.27 -8.20
N THR A 51 -1.36 -6.27 -8.38
CA THR A 51 -1.81 -4.89 -8.57
C THR A 51 -1.69 -4.38 -10.00
N ALA A 52 -1.13 -5.18 -10.92
CA ALA A 52 -1.02 -4.82 -12.33
C ALA A 52 -2.42 -4.55 -12.95
N GLY A 53 -2.56 -3.39 -13.59
CA GLY A 53 -3.83 -2.96 -14.18
C GLY A 53 -4.85 -2.42 -13.16
N SER A 54 -4.50 -2.36 -11.87
CA SER A 54 -5.29 -1.64 -10.88
C SER A 54 -5.29 -0.14 -11.16
N PHE A 55 -6.45 0.50 -11.04
CA PHE A 55 -6.61 1.95 -11.23
C PHE A 55 -6.74 2.70 -9.90
N ARG A 56 -6.87 1.99 -8.78
CA ARG A 56 -7.03 2.55 -7.44
C ARG A 56 -6.32 1.70 -6.41
N SER A 57 -5.56 2.37 -5.55
CA SER A 57 -5.03 1.74 -4.35
C SER A 57 -4.92 2.76 -3.21
N ARG A 58 -4.86 2.26 -1.97
CA ARG A 58 -4.70 3.08 -0.77
C ARG A 58 -3.96 2.30 0.30
N THR A 59 -2.92 2.91 0.85
CA THR A 59 -2.23 2.43 2.04
C THR A 59 -2.93 2.95 3.29
N VAL A 60 -2.96 2.11 4.32
CA VAL A 60 -3.60 2.40 5.60
C VAL A 60 -2.67 1.92 6.71
N ASN A 61 -2.46 2.77 7.72
CA ASN A 61 -1.72 2.38 8.91
C ASN A 61 -2.59 1.41 9.74
N TYR A 62 -2.10 0.19 9.90
CA TYR A 62 -2.78 -0.89 10.61
C TYR A 62 -2.06 -1.29 11.92
N GLY A 63 -1.12 -0.46 12.39
CA GLY A 63 -0.41 -0.64 13.64
C GLY A 63 1.09 -0.42 13.54
N ALA A 64 1.79 -0.68 14.63
CA ALA A 64 3.24 -0.56 14.69
C ALA A 64 3.89 -1.46 13.63
N LYS A 65 4.71 -0.87 12.76
CA LYS A 65 5.38 -1.59 11.66
C LYS A 65 4.43 -2.37 10.75
N ARG A 66 3.17 -1.96 10.62
CA ARG A 66 2.16 -2.65 9.80
C ARG A 66 1.38 -1.70 8.93
N LEU A 67 1.19 -2.10 7.69
CA LEU A 67 0.47 -1.36 6.68
C LEU A 67 -0.51 -2.31 5.98
N ALA A 68 -1.74 -1.87 5.78
CA ALA A 68 -2.68 -2.52 4.88
C ALA A 68 -2.68 -1.79 3.55
N LEU A 69 -2.56 -2.53 2.44
CA LEU A 69 -2.69 -2.02 1.09
C LEU A 69 -4.02 -2.51 0.50
N PHE A 70 -4.93 -1.57 0.25
CA PHE A 70 -6.16 -1.83 -0.47
C PHE A 70 -5.95 -1.55 -1.95
N PHE A 71 -6.44 -2.42 -2.83
CA PHE A 71 -6.39 -2.21 -4.28
C PHE A 71 -7.58 -2.88 -4.96
N SER A 72 -8.00 -2.31 -6.09
CA SER A 72 -9.05 -2.90 -6.93
C SER A 72 -8.44 -3.81 -7.98
N LYS A 73 -9.02 -5.00 -8.18
CA LYS A 73 -8.66 -5.93 -9.26
C LYS A 73 -9.94 -6.45 -9.91
N LYS A 74 -9.90 -6.69 -11.22
CA LYS A 74 -11.00 -7.40 -11.89
C LYS A 74 -10.92 -8.88 -11.57
N HIS A 75 -11.95 -9.42 -10.95
CA HIS A 75 -12.11 -10.85 -10.68
C HIS A 75 -13.42 -11.31 -11.31
N ASP A 76 -13.35 -12.27 -12.24
CA ASP A 76 -14.51 -12.81 -12.97
C ASP A 76 -15.42 -11.76 -13.64
N GLY A 77 -14.83 -10.65 -14.09
CA GLY A 77 -15.55 -9.55 -14.76
C GLY A 77 -16.08 -8.46 -13.83
N ASN A 78 -16.01 -8.67 -12.51
CA ASN A 78 -16.41 -7.72 -11.49
C ASN A 78 -15.21 -7.03 -10.85
N ASP A 79 -15.40 -5.80 -10.36
CA ASP A 79 -14.38 -5.11 -9.57
C ASP A 79 -14.43 -5.62 -8.11
N THR A 80 -13.34 -6.22 -7.65
CA THR A 80 -13.18 -6.72 -6.29
C THR A 80 -12.11 -5.90 -5.58
N ILE A 81 -12.35 -5.55 -4.31
CA ILE A 81 -11.32 -4.93 -3.46
C ILE A 81 -10.57 -6.03 -2.73
N PHE A 82 -9.24 -5.99 -2.85
CA PHE A 82 -8.33 -6.81 -2.07
C PHE A 82 -7.70 -5.98 -0.95
N CYS A 83 -7.36 -6.65 0.14
CA CYS A 83 -6.57 -6.10 1.23
C CYS A 83 -5.33 -6.97 1.42
N ALA A 84 -4.16 -6.37 1.28
CA ALA A 84 -2.89 -7.00 1.59
C ALA A 84 -2.32 -6.43 2.89
N GLU A 85 -2.11 -7.30 3.89
CA GLU A 85 -1.43 -6.93 5.13
C GLU A 85 0.08 -7.09 4.96
N ILE A 86 0.81 -6.02 5.26
CA ILE A 86 2.25 -5.92 5.03
C ILE A 86 2.94 -5.56 6.35
N ALA A 87 3.81 -6.45 6.80
CA ALA A 87 4.76 -6.17 7.87
C ALA A 87 5.96 -5.39 7.33
N LEU A 88 6.41 -4.38 8.07
CA LEU A 88 7.50 -3.48 7.71
C LEU A 88 8.73 -3.68 8.61
N GLU A 89 9.91 -3.78 8.01
CA GLU A 89 11.18 -3.82 8.73
C GLU A 89 12.08 -2.69 8.24
N ARG A 90 12.67 -1.92 9.16
CA ARG A 90 13.73 -0.95 8.84
C ARG A 90 15.07 -1.49 9.29
N ARG A 91 16.07 -1.42 8.41
CA ARG A 91 17.43 -1.91 8.65
C ARG A 91 18.42 -0.76 8.75
N GLN A 92 19.65 -1.09 9.17
CA GLN A 92 20.75 -0.14 9.17
C GLN A 92 20.99 0.38 7.75
N GLY A 93 21.30 1.68 7.63
CA GLY A 93 21.52 2.34 6.33
C GLY A 93 20.24 2.79 5.62
N GLY A 94 19.07 2.70 6.26
CA GLY A 94 17.83 3.28 5.73
C GLY A 94 17.06 2.35 4.79
N GLU A 95 17.50 1.11 4.59
CA GLU A 95 16.75 0.10 3.85
C GLU A 95 15.43 -0.22 4.57
N ILE A 96 14.35 -0.31 3.80
CA ILE A 96 13.02 -0.70 4.28
C ILE A 96 12.59 -1.96 3.51
N ARG A 97 12.19 -2.99 4.25
CA ARG A 97 11.65 -4.24 3.70
C ARG A 97 10.19 -4.40 4.08
N GLY A 98 9.42 -4.97 3.16
CA GLY A 98 8.05 -5.39 3.34
C GLY A 98 7.97 -6.91 3.26
N LYS A 99 7.12 -7.49 4.09
CA LYS A 99 6.73 -8.90 4.03
C LYS A 99 5.22 -8.96 3.96
N LEU A 100 4.70 -9.69 2.98
CA LEU A 100 3.27 -9.98 2.89
C LEU A 100 2.90 -10.97 4.01
N ASP A 101 1.97 -10.57 4.88
CA ASP A 101 1.40 -11.44 5.92
C ASP A 101 0.13 -12.13 5.43
N SER A 102 -0.75 -11.42 4.70
CA SER A 102 -1.95 -11.97 4.07
C SER A 102 -2.38 -11.12 2.85
N CYS A 103 -3.22 -11.70 1.98
CA CYS A 103 -3.87 -10.99 0.88
C CYS A 103 -5.21 -11.64 0.56
N ASP A 104 -6.31 -10.95 0.84
CA ASP A 104 -7.66 -11.51 0.73
C ASP A 104 -8.62 -10.54 0.05
N GLY A 105 -9.60 -11.08 -0.68
CA GLY A 105 -10.72 -10.31 -1.20
C GLY A 105 -11.65 -9.91 -0.06
N VAL A 106 -11.85 -8.60 0.15
CA VAL A 106 -12.65 -8.07 1.27
C VAL A 106 -14.04 -7.61 0.87
N ILE A 107 -14.24 -7.26 -0.41
CA ILE A 107 -15.54 -6.88 -0.96
C ILE A 107 -15.65 -7.50 -2.35
N GLU A 108 -16.50 -8.52 -2.45
CA GLU A 108 -16.91 -9.14 -3.70
C GLU A 108 -18.29 -8.60 -4.08
N ASP A 109 -18.46 -8.21 -5.34
CA ASP A 109 -19.77 -8.09 -5.99
C ASP A 109 -20.75 -7.02 -5.43
N VAL A 110 -20.33 -5.74 -5.39
CA VAL A 110 -21.24 -4.64 -5.00
C VAL A 110 -21.16 -3.44 -5.95
N GLY A 111 -21.38 -3.67 -7.26
CA GLY A 111 -21.50 -2.58 -8.25
C GLY A 111 -20.36 -1.56 -8.21
N PRO A 112 -20.55 -0.33 -8.73
CA PRO A 112 -19.53 0.70 -8.64
C PRO A 112 -19.44 1.25 -7.20
N PHE A 113 -18.37 0.91 -6.48
CA PHE A 113 -18.05 1.47 -5.18
C PHE A 113 -16.93 2.53 -5.27
N HIS A 114 -16.98 3.49 -4.36
CA HIS A 114 -15.93 4.48 -4.15
C HIS A 114 -15.37 4.31 -2.74
N LEU A 115 -14.07 4.02 -2.66
CA LEU A 115 -13.34 3.97 -1.40
C LEU A 115 -13.18 5.40 -0.85
N VAL A 116 -14.06 5.80 0.08
CA VAL A 116 -14.06 7.16 0.62
C VAL A 116 -13.02 7.30 1.72
N LYS A 117 -13.07 6.45 2.75
CA LYS A 117 -12.22 6.55 3.95
C LYS A 117 -11.96 5.17 4.54
N PHE A 118 -10.74 4.99 5.06
CA PHE A 118 -10.39 3.85 5.90
C PHE A 118 -10.11 4.37 7.31
N VAL A 119 -10.59 3.63 8.32
CA VAL A 119 -10.42 4.00 9.73
C VAL A 119 -9.97 2.75 10.46
N SER A 120 -8.89 2.85 11.22
CA SER A 120 -8.53 1.81 12.17
C SER A 120 -9.43 1.94 13.40
N VAL A 121 -10.04 0.83 13.82
CA VAL A 121 -10.78 0.76 15.09
C VAL A 121 -9.90 -0.01 16.06
N THR A 122 -9.51 0.64 17.15
CA THR A 122 -8.85 -0.04 18.27
C THR A 122 -9.96 -0.66 19.13
N VAL A 123 -9.95 -1.98 19.26
CA VAL A 123 -10.86 -2.74 20.15
C VAL A 123 -10.21 -2.89 21.52
#